data_AF-A0A366EI95-F1
#
_entry.id   AF-A0A366EI95-F1
#
_cell.length_a   1.000
_cell.length_b   1.000
_cell.length_c   1.000
_cell.angle_alpha   90.00
_cell.angle_beta   90.00
_cell.angle_gamma   90.00
#
_symmetry.space_group_name_H-M   'P 1'
#
loop_
_entity.id
_entity.type
_entity.pdbx_description
1 polymer ?
#
loop_
_entity_poly.entity_id
_entity_poly.type
_entity_poly.pdbx_seq_one_letter_code
_entity_poly.pdbx_strand_id
1 'polypeptide(L)' 'MKCLGFITTENLTDLHNDLQDHVAVYVPQTFQVAGFTFLIPKSDIEILDIKSEEAMKFILSGGMTTKKEK' A
#
# COMPACT_ATOMS: atom_id res chain seq x y z
N MET A 1 -13.19 6.38 1.20
CA MET A 1 -12.79 5.07 0.66
C MET A 1 -11.35 4.82 1.09
N LYS A 2 -10.99 3.62 1.56
CA LYS A 2 -9.60 3.28 1.96
C LYS A 2 -9.04 2.23 1.00
N CYS A 3 -7.74 2.28 0.75
CA CYS A 3 -7.02 1.32 -0.06
C CYS A 3 -5.78 0.84 0.71
N LEU A 4 -5.40 -0.42 0.53
CA LEU A 4 -4.19 -0.97 1.11
C LEU A 4 -3.09 -1.02 0.06
N GLY A 5 -1.90 -0.61 0.47
CA GLY A 5 -0.71 -0.67 -0.35
C GLY A 5 0.54 -0.70 0.51
N PHE A 6 1.67 -0.84 -0.16
CA PHE A 6 2.98 -0.92 0.47
C PHE A 6 3.80 0.28 0.03
N ILE A 7 4.33 1.04 0.99
CA ILE A 7 5.32 2.08 0.67
C ILE A 7 6.58 1.36 0.17
N THR A 8 6.95 1.62 -1.07
CA THR A 8 8.16 1.05 -1.70
C THR A 8 9.30 2.05 -1.77
N THR A 9 8.99 3.35 -1.66
CA THR A 9 9.98 4.44 -1.68
C THR A 9 9.46 5.65 -0.90
N GLU A 10 10.22 6.08 0.11
CA GLU A 10 9.85 7.20 1.00
C GLU A 10 10.37 8.56 0.52
N ASN A 11 11.44 8.55 -0.29
CA ASN A 11 12.02 9.75 -0.87
C ASN A 11 11.98 9.68 -2.39
N LEU A 12 11.21 10.58 -3.00
CA LEU A 12 11.06 10.67 -4.45
C LEU A 12 11.80 11.88 -5.06
N THR A 13 12.60 12.60 -4.29
CA THR A 13 13.37 13.74 -4.81
C THR A 13 14.36 13.33 -5.90
N ASP A 14 14.83 12.09 -5.88
CA ASP A 14 15.70 11.52 -6.93
C ASP A 14 14.97 11.37 -8.27
N LEU A 15 13.63 11.23 -8.24
CA LEU A 15 12.79 11.21 -9.43
C LEU A 15 12.42 12.62 -9.88
N HIS A 16 11.92 13.45 -8.96
CA HIS A 16 11.59 14.85 -9.22
C HIS A 16 11.45 15.65 -7.92
N ASN A 17 11.95 16.89 -7.88
CA ASN A 17 11.95 17.71 -6.66
C ASN A 17 10.54 18.01 -6.10
N ASP A 18 9.55 18.22 -6.96
CA ASP A 18 8.16 18.50 -6.53
C ASP A 18 7.50 17.33 -5.76
N LEU A 19 8.14 16.16 -5.72
CA LEU A 19 7.65 14.97 -5.03
C LEU A 19 8.23 14.80 -3.62
N GLN A 20 8.90 15.81 -3.05
CA GLN A 20 9.48 15.77 -1.70
C GLN A 20 8.49 15.29 -0.60
N ASP A 21 7.22 15.66 -0.74
CA ASP A 21 6.15 15.34 0.20
C ASP A 21 5.31 14.13 -0.23
N HIS A 22 5.73 13.41 -1.27
CA HIS A 22 5.08 12.21 -1.77
C HIS A 22 5.89 10.95 -1.46
N VAL A 23 5.22 9.81 -1.45
CA VAL A 23 5.85 8.48 -1.41
C VAL A 23 5.28 7.60 -2.51
N ALA A 24 6.08 6.63 -2.97
CA ALA A 24 5.59 5.61 -3.90
C ALA A 24 4.91 4.49 -3.10
N VAL A 25 3.64 4.24 -3.43
CA VAL A 25 2.82 3.20 -2.82
C VAL A 25 2.43 2.20 -3.91
N TYR A 26 2.89 0.95 -3.76
CA TYR A 26 2.42 -0.17 -4.57
C TYR A 26 1.08 -0.68 -4.03
N VAL A 27 0.05 -0.61 -4.86
CA VAL A 27 -1.31 -1.08 -4.57
C VAL A 27 -1.58 -2.35 -5.38
N PRO A 28 -1.57 -3.54 -4.74
CA PRO A 28 -1.86 -4.79 -5.43
C PRO A 28 -3.35 -4.93 -5.77
N GLN A 29 -3.65 -5.68 -6.84
CA GLN A 29 -4.99 -6.07 -7.23
C GLN A 29 -5.38 -7.39 -6.57
N THR A 30 -6.62 -7.48 -6.12
CA THR A 30 -7.18 -8.72 -5.59
C THR A 30 -7.25 -9.81 -6.68
N PHE A 31 -7.03 -11.08 -6.29
CA PHE A 31 -6.99 -12.26 -7.16
C PHE A 31 -5.90 -12.27 -8.24
N GLN A 32 -4.95 -11.34 -8.20
CA GLN A 32 -3.89 -11.22 -9.19
C GLN A 32 -2.58 -10.80 -8.54
N VAL A 33 -1.46 -11.23 -9.11
CA VAL A 33 -0.14 -10.68 -8.76
C VAL A 33 0.16 -9.55 -9.75
N ALA A 34 -0.62 -8.47 -9.61
CA ALA A 34 -0.53 -7.26 -10.41
C ALA A 34 -0.91 -6.05 -9.53
N GLY A 35 -0.68 -4.84 -10.02
CA GLY A 35 -1.00 -3.64 -9.25
C GLY A 35 -0.59 -2.35 -9.94
N PHE A 36 -0.76 -1.26 -9.21
CA PHE A 36 -0.36 0.08 -9.63
C PHE A 36 0.63 0.66 -8.62
N THR A 37 1.55 1.48 -9.09
CA THR A 37 2.36 2.34 -8.22
C THR A 37 1.78 3.74 -8.27
N PHE A 38 1.31 4.23 -7.14
CA PHE A 38 0.82 5.60 -6.99
C PHE A 38 1.84 6.44 -6.25
N LEU A 39 1.96 7.71 -6.62
CA LEU A 39 2.70 8.70 -5.86
C LEU A 39 1.68 9.46 -5.01
N ILE A 40 1.73 9.28 -3.69
CA ILE A 40 0.69 9.76 -2.78
C ILE A 40 1.31 10.75 -1.79
N PRO A 41 0.67 11.91 -1.50
CA PRO A 41 1.10 12.79 -0.44
C PRO A 41 1.21 12.06 0.90
N LYS A 42 2.26 12.34 1.67
CA LYS A 42 2.47 11.75 3.01
C LYS A 42 1.31 12.03 3.96
N SER A 43 0.60 13.14 3.78
CA SER A 43 -0.59 13.52 4.56
C SER A 43 -1.79 12.61 4.37
N ASP A 44 -1.86 11.89 3.25
CA ASP A 44 -3.02 11.09 2.85
C ASP A 44 -2.84 9.61 3.19
N ILE A 45 -1.77 9.28 3.93
CA ILE A 45 -1.37 7.92 4.28
C ILE A 45 -1.53 7.70 5.78
N GLU A 46 -2.16 6.57 6.12
CA GLU A 46 -2.22 6.03 7.47
C GLU A 46 -1.31 4.81 7.54
N ILE A 47 -0.27 4.86 8.38
CA ILE A 47 0.63 3.72 8.60
C ILE A 47 -0.08 2.71 9.51
N LEU A 48 -0.14 1.46 9.06
CA LEU A 48 -0.76 0.37 9.81
C LEU A 48 0.32 -0.51 10.45
N ASP A 49 0.17 -0.81 11.75
CA ASP A 49 1.01 -1.78 12.45
C ASP A 49 0.53 -3.21 12.15
N ILE A 50 0.75 -3.65 10.91
CA ILE A 50 0.38 -4.98 10.42
C ILE A 50 1.58 -5.56 9.69
N LYS A 51 1.86 -6.86 9.91
CA LYS A 51 2.89 -7.57 9.15
C LYS A 51 2.55 -7.55 7.65
N SER A 52 3.52 -7.19 6.81
CA SER A 52 3.32 -7.08 5.35
C SER A 52 2.78 -8.37 4.72
N GLU A 53 3.17 -9.53 5.25
CA GLU A 53 2.67 -10.84 4.79
C GLU A 53 1.16 -11.00 5.04
N GLU A 54 0.67 -10.58 6.20
CA GLU A 54 -0.76 -10.66 6.54
C GLU A 54 -1.58 -9.67 5.71
N ALA A 55 -1.05 -8.46 5.50
CA ALA A 55 -1.66 -7.49 4.58
C ALA A 55 -1.71 -8.03 3.13
N MET A 56 -0.66 -8.68 2.65
CA MET A 56 -0.62 -9.28 1.32
C MET A 56 -1.64 -10.42 1.19
N LYS A 57 -1.71 -11.33 2.17
CA LYS A 57 -2.71 -12.41 2.21
C LYS A 57 -4.13 -11.84 2.17
N PHE A 58 -4.40 -10.76 2.89
CA PHE A 58 -5.68 -10.07 2.88
C PHE A 58 -6.02 -9.50 1.50
N ILE A 59 -5.10 -8.75 0.89
CA ILE A 59 -5.32 -8.09 -0.41
C ILE A 59 -5.56 -9.13 -1.52
N LEU A 60 -4.71 -10.15 -1.61
CA LEU A 60 -4.79 -11.17 -2.65
C LEU A 60 -6.06 -12.03 -2.53
N SER A 61 -6.56 -12.24 -1.32
CA SER A 61 -7.82 -12.97 -1.08
C SER A 61 -9.07 -12.08 -1.18
N GLY A 62 -8.93 -10.77 -1.34
CA GLY A 62 -10.06 -9.84 -1.34
C GLY A 62 -10.74 -9.73 0.03
N GLY A 63 -9.98 -9.99 1.10
CA GLY A 63 -10.47 -10.02 2.47
C GLY A 63 -11.19 -11.30 2.88
N MET A 64 -11.23 -12.33 2.01
CA MET A 64 -11.86 -13.61 2.36
C MET A 64 -11.09 -14.41 3.42
N THR A 65 -9.79 -14.11 3.62
CA THR A 65 -8.92 -14.87 4.53
C THR A 65 -8.80 -14.29 5.94
N THR A 66 -9.50 -13.21 6.29
CA THR A 66 -9.47 -12.73 7.68
C THR A 66 -10.13 -13.76 8.59
N LYS A 67 -9.34 -14.37 9.46
CA LYS A 67 -9.86 -15.07 10.63
C LYS A 67 -10.82 -14.12 11.35
N LYS A 68 -12.11 -14.48 11.44
CA LYS A 68 -12.97 -13.95 12.48
C LYS A 68 -12.32 -14.36 13.81
N GLU A 69 -11.74 -13.42 14.54
CA GLU A 69 -11.50 -13.67 15.95
C GLU A 69 -12.86 -13.79 16.65
N LYS A 70 -12.96 -14.83 17.48
CA LYS A 70 -14.05 -15.03 18.44
C LYS A 70 -13.86 -14.09 19.62
#